data_AF-A0A2G8KRX9-F1
#
_entry.id   AF-A0A2G8KRX9-F1
#
_cell.length_a   1.000
_cell.length_b   1.000
_cell.length_c   1.000
_cell.angle_alpha   90.00
_cell.angle_beta   90.00
_cell.angle_gamma   90.00
#
_symmetry.space_group_name_H-M   'P 1'
#
loop_
_entity.id
_entity.type
_entity.pdbx_description
1 polymer ?
#
loop_
_entity_poly.entity_id
_entity_poly.type
_entity_poly.pdbx_seq_one_letter_code
_entity_poly.pdbx_strand_id
1 'polypeptide(L)'
;MLVTDASSVQCQPKSFAEVGKSFELPCQVLGSNYDLYWYKGLTADTAPLLSLVDGISGGSEYQKRDFELTINGSLRIINSQLQHEGSYTLRVYFSNFEQDTSTTKLLIYIQPDPPCPLTDACGSTCTGCQLNVTTSGSLTCYVNGSRPMMDVDWIVTNQSGVSFTKEEQTHKEMGDKWYTEKTIEYTTPDCGADATFRCIASLPDFPFAPLLDTYYSTVRMNKGTVTNSDWQICYGISRSLLIYRNIFHAH
;
A
#
# COMPACT_ATOMS: atom_id res chain seq x y z
N MET A 1 -48.48 -8.65 -5.70
CA MET A 1 -47.31 -7.95 -6.26
C MET A 1 -46.17 -8.96 -6.22
N LEU A 2 -45.93 -9.65 -7.34
CA LEU A 2 -44.83 -10.61 -7.43
C LEU A 2 -43.56 -9.77 -7.61
N VAL A 3 -42.65 -9.85 -6.64
CA VAL A 3 -41.27 -9.40 -6.83
C VAL A 3 -40.67 -10.40 -7.81
N THR A 4 -40.55 -10.02 -9.09
CA THR A 4 -39.75 -10.78 -10.04
C THR A 4 -38.31 -10.64 -9.60
N ASP A 5 -37.69 -11.73 -9.18
CA ASP A 5 -36.25 -11.77 -8.92
C ASP A 5 -35.54 -11.35 -10.21
N ALA A 6 -34.89 -10.19 -10.19
CA ALA A 6 -34.25 -9.64 -11.37
C ALA A 6 -32.98 -10.46 -11.68
N SER A 7 -32.93 -11.07 -12.86
CA SER A 7 -31.76 -11.81 -13.32
C SER A 7 -30.68 -10.82 -13.74
N SER A 8 -29.52 -10.86 -13.10
CA SER A 8 -28.44 -9.91 -13.38
C SER A 8 -27.07 -10.43 -12.94
N VAL A 9 -26.01 -9.82 -13.45
CA VAL A 9 -24.62 -10.16 -13.17
C VAL A 9 -23.86 -8.91 -12.76
N GLN A 10 -23.20 -8.97 -11.61
CA GLN A 10 -22.41 -7.85 -11.09
C GLN A 10 -21.03 -8.35 -10.66
N CYS A 11 -19.99 -7.83 -11.31
CA CYS A 11 -18.61 -8.05 -10.92
C CYS A 11 -18.02 -6.80 -10.27
N GLN A 12 -17.12 -7.01 -9.32
CA GLN A 12 -16.27 -5.92 -8.84
C GLN A 12 -15.44 -5.39 -10.03
N PRO A 13 -15.47 -4.09 -10.34
CA PRO A 13 -14.83 -3.56 -11.56
C PRO A 13 -13.32 -3.80 -11.63
N LYS A 14 -12.68 -3.89 -10.46
CA LYS A 14 -11.22 -4.02 -10.33
C LYS A 14 -10.88 -4.86 -9.10
N SER A 15 -9.97 -5.81 -9.28
CA SER A 15 -9.54 -6.76 -8.24
C SER A 15 -8.03 -6.96 -8.27
N PHE A 16 -7.48 -7.46 -7.16
CA PHE A 16 -6.04 -7.60 -6.96
C PHE A 16 -5.72 -8.98 -6.43
N ALA A 17 -4.84 -9.70 -7.12
CA ALA A 17 -4.36 -11.00 -6.68
C ALA A 17 -2.85 -10.95 -6.43
N GLU A 18 -2.42 -11.58 -5.33
CA GLU A 18 -1.01 -11.73 -5.01
C GLU A 18 -0.41 -12.86 -5.86
N VAL A 19 0.79 -12.64 -6.42
CA VAL A 19 1.53 -13.71 -7.12
C VAL A 19 1.67 -14.95 -6.23
N GLY A 20 1.46 -16.13 -6.81
CA GLY A 20 1.59 -17.39 -6.09
C GLY A 20 0.35 -17.83 -5.30
N LYS A 21 -0.67 -16.96 -5.17
CA LYS A 21 -1.89 -17.27 -4.41
C LYS A 21 -3.06 -17.60 -5.33
N SER A 22 -4.01 -18.39 -4.82
CA SER A 22 -5.30 -18.55 -5.48
C SER A 22 -6.16 -17.30 -5.26
N PHE A 23 -6.92 -16.92 -6.29
CA PHE A 23 -7.78 -15.75 -6.24
C PHE A 23 -9.07 -16.01 -7.02
N GLU A 24 -10.22 -15.67 -6.43
CA GLU A 24 -11.52 -15.75 -7.08
C GLU A 24 -11.96 -14.35 -7.50
N LEU A 25 -12.33 -14.17 -8.77
CA LEU A 25 -12.89 -12.91 -9.23
C LEU A 25 -14.24 -12.66 -8.53
N PRO A 26 -14.38 -11.55 -7.76
CA PRO A 26 -15.61 -11.27 -7.04
C PRO A 26 -16.73 -10.88 -8.02
N CYS A 27 -17.55 -11.86 -8.38
CA CYS A 27 -18.73 -11.69 -9.21
C CYS A 27 -19.93 -12.38 -8.58
N GLN A 28 -21.09 -11.80 -8.78
CA GLN A 28 -22.36 -12.32 -8.31
C GLN A 28 -23.32 -12.45 -9.50
N VAL A 29 -23.90 -13.64 -9.63
CA VAL A 29 -25.00 -13.90 -10.55
C VAL A 29 -26.28 -13.98 -9.71
N LEU A 30 -27.22 -13.09 -9.97
CA LEU A 30 -28.56 -13.10 -9.39
C LEU A 30 -29.51 -13.75 -10.38
N GLY A 31 -30.34 -14.67 -9.91
CA GLY A 31 -31.19 -15.52 -10.73
C GLY A 31 -30.83 -17.00 -10.58
N SER A 32 -31.57 -17.86 -11.29
CA SER A 32 -31.39 -19.31 -11.25
C SER A 32 -31.51 -19.90 -12.66
N ASN A 33 -30.91 -21.06 -12.88
CA ASN A 33 -30.92 -21.77 -14.17
C ASN A 33 -30.36 -20.89 -15.30
N TYR A 34 -29.03 -20.89 -15.38
CA TYR A 34 -28.28 -20.12 -16.35
C TYR A 34 -27.10 -20.90 -16.89
N ASP A 35 -26.69 -20.55 -18.10
CA ASP A 35 -25.40 -20.88 -18.65
C ASP A 35 -24.47 -19.68 -18.49
N LEU A 36 -23.20 -19.92 -18.20
CA LEU A 36 -22.20 -18.86 -18.09
C LEU A 36 -20.94 -19.14 -18.87
N TYR A 37 -20.28 -18.06 -19.26
CA TYR A 37 -19.12 -18.04 -20.11
C TYR A 37 -18.16 -16.96 -19.63
N TRP A 38 -16.93 -17.37 -19.31
CA TRP A 38 -15.85 -16.49 -18.94
C TRP A 38 -14.89 -16.29 -20.11
N TYR A 39 -14.56 -15.04 -20.42
CA TYR A 39 -13.65 -14.67 -21.50
C TYR A 39 -12.47 -13.86 -20.96
N LYS A 40 -11.31 -14.00 -21.60
CA LYS A 40 -10.19 -13.08 -21.40
C LYS A 40 -10.35 -11.88 -22.34
N GLY A 41 -10.30 -10.68 -21.80
CA GLY A 41 -10.48 -9.43 -22.54
C GLY A 41 -11.69 -8.63 -22.07
N LEU A 42 -12.07 -7.65 -22.89
CA LEU A 42 -13.24 -6.78 -22.64
C LEU A 42 -14.49 -7.23 -23.40
N THR A 43 -14.36 -8.22 -24.29
CA THR A 43 -15.44 -8.69 -25.15
C THR A 43 -15.55 -10.20 -25.11
N ALA A 44 -16.70 -10.71 -25.56
CA ALA A 44 -17.02 -12.14 -25.63
C ALA A 44 -16.91 -12.67 -27.07
N ASP A 45 -15.95 -12.14 -27.84
CA ASP A 45 -15.78 -12.44 -29.28
C ASP A 45 -14.77 -13.57 -29.54
N THR A 46 -14.17 -14.10 -28.47
CA THR A 46 -13.19 -15.19 -28.51
C THR A 46 -13.79 -16.47 -27.95
N ALA A 47 -13.04 -17.59 -28.02
CA ALA A 47 -13.46 -18.80 -27.32
C ALA A 47 -13.47 -18.55 -25.79
N PRO A 48 -14.48 -19.04 -25.05
CA PRO A 48 -14.52 -18.87 -23.60
C PRO A 48 -13.36 -19.63 -22.95
N LEU A 49 -12.71 -18.99 -21.98
CA LEU A 49 -11.72 -19.59 -21.10
C LEU A 49 -12.34 -20.81 -20.40
N LEU A 50 -13.46 -20.56 -19.71
CA LEU A 50 -14.28 -21.54 -19.04
C LEU A 50 -15.75 -21.28 -19.33
N SER A 51 -16.55 -22.34 -19.35
CA SER A 51 -18.00 -22.27 -19.49
C SER A 51 -18.68 -23.26 -18.55
N LEU A 52 -19.92 -22.95 -18.14
CA LEU A 52 -20.83 -23.87 -17.49
C LEU A 52 -22.12 -23.87 -18.30
N VAL A 53 -22.43 -25.00 -18.94
CA VAL A 53 -23.60 -25.16 -19.81
C VAL A 53 -24.36 -26.37 -19.35
N ASP A 54 -25.65 -26.22 -19.01
CA ASP A 54 -26.47 -27.30 -18.44
C ASP A 54 -25.80 -28.02 -17.24
N GLY A 55 -25.06 -27.26 -16.42
CA GLY A 55 -24.31 -27.80 -15.28
C GLY A 55 -23.01 -28.52 -15.63
N ILE A 56 -22.59 -28.51 -16.90
CA ILE A 56 -21.38 -29.15 -17.39
C ILE A 56 -20.29 -28.10 -17.63
N SER A 57 -19.13 -28.28 -17.00
CA SER A 57 -17.97 -27.39 -17.18
C SER A 57 -17.20 -27.68 -18.47
N GLY A 58 -16.76 -26.63 -19.16
CA GLY A 58 -15.97 -26.69 -20.39
C GLY A 58 -15.15 -25.43 -20.62
N GLY A 59 -14.74 -25.17 -21.87
CA GLY A 59 -13.93 -24.02 -22.28
C GLY A 59 -12.50 -24.39 -22.69
N SER A 60 -11.79 -23.44 -23.31
CA SER A 60 -10.47 -23.67 -23.90
C SER A 60 -9.39 -23.96 -22.86
N GLU A 61 -9.55 -23.45 -21.64
CA GLU A 61 -8.57 -23.57 -20.56
C GLU A 61 -8.96 -24.60 -19.49
N TYR A 62 -10.13 -25.25 -19.62
CA TYR A 62 -10.67 -26.17 -18.61
C TYR A 62 -9.69 -27.29 -18.21
N GLN A 63 -8.99 -27.87 -19.18
CA GLN A 63 -8.05 -28.95 -18.91
C GLN A 63 -6.66 -28.48 -18.47
N LYS A 64 -6.34 -27.19 -18.63
CA LYS A 64 -5.01 -26.65 -18.33
C LYS A 64 -4.79 -26.36 -16.85
N ARG A 65 -5.88 -26.31 -16.06
CA ARG A 65 -5.86 -26.18 -14.59
C ARG A 65 -5.18 -24.89 -14.06
N ASP A 66 -5.07 -23.86 -14.89
CA ASP A 66 -4.72 -22.50 -14.44
C ASP A 66 -5.94 -21.79 -13.84
N PHE A 67 -7.12 -22.18 -14.30
CA PHE A 67 -8.42 -21.64 -13.92
C PHE A 67 -9.38 -22.75 -13.49
N GLU A 68 -10.36 -22.38 -12.67
CA GLU A 68 -11.44 -23.24 -12.20
C GLU A 68 -12.73 -22.43 -12.08
N LEU A 69 -13.88 -23.07 -12.33
CA LEU A 69 -15.18 -22.51 -12.00
C LEU A 69 -15.56 -22.92 -10.58
N THR A 70 -15.94 -21.95 -9.76
CA THR A 70 -16.50 -22.25 -8.43
C THR A 70 -17.95 -22.74 -8.57
N ILE A 71 -18.49 -23.32 -7.49
CA ILE A 71 -19.88 -23.79 -7.45
C ILE A 71 -20.90 -22.67 -7.76
N ASN A 72 -20.52 -21.41 -7.53
CA ASN A 72 -21.36 -20.25 -7.80
C ASN A 72 -21.15 -19.67 -9.21
N GLY A 73 -20.24 -20.26 -10.00
CA GLY A 73 -19.95 -19.80 -11.36
C GLY A 73 -18.86 -18.72 -11.47
N SER A 74 -18.22 -18.34 -10.36
CA SER A 74 -17.09 -17.42 -10.38
C SER A 74 -15.86 -18.07 -11.01
N LEU A 75 -15.01 -17.25 -11.62
CA LEU A 75 -13.70 -17.68 -12.11
C LEU A 75 -12.67 -17.62 -10.98
N ARG A 76 -12.10 -18.76 -10.63
CA ARG A 76 -10.97 -18.89 -9.72
C ARG A 76 -9.69 -19.14 -10.49
N ILE A 77 -8.67 -18.34 -10.20
CA ILE A 77 -7.29 -18.54 -10.63
C ILE A 77 -6.60 -19.35 -9.53
N ILE A 78 -6.01 -20.49 -9.89
CA ILE A 78 -5.46 -21.43 -8.90
C ILE A 78 -4.11 -20.93 -8.36
N ASN A 79 -3.26 -20.44 -9.25
CA ASN A 79 -1.96 -19.89 -8.93
C ASN A 79 -1.77 -18.60 -9.71
N SER A 80 -1.96 -17.45 -9.07
CA SER A 80 -1.90 -16.15 -9.74
C SER A 80 -0.49 -15.84 -10.22
N GLN A 81 -0.36 -15.43 -11.48
CA GLN A 81 0.89 -15.15 -12.19
C GLN A 81 0.72 -13.89 -13.02
N LEU A 82 1.82 -13.22 -13.37
CA LEU A 82 1.77 -11.94 -14.11
C LEU A 82 0.98 -12.04 -15.43
N GLN A 83 1.05 -13.18 -16.11
CA GLN A 83 0.30 -13.45 -17.36
C GLN A 83 -1.23 -13.52 -17.18
N HIS A 84 -1.71 -13.70 -15.95
CA HIS A 84 -3.14 -13.68 -15.61
C HIS A 84 -3.68 -12.25 -15.44
N GLU A 85 -2.81 -11.24 -15.39
CA GLU A 85 -3.22 -9.84 -15.38
C GLU A 85 -4.02 -9.48 -16.64
N GLY A 86 -5.08 -8.69 -16.49
CA GLY A 86 -5.89 -8.23 -17.61
C GLY A 86 -7.37 -8.11 -17.27
N SER A 87 -8.17 -7.84 -18.30
CA SER A 87 -9.62 -7.81 -18.18
C SER A 87 -10.23 -9.18 -18.40
N TYR A 88 -11.36 -9.41 -17.74
CA TYR A 88 -12.16 -10.61 -17.85
C TYR A 88 -13.63 -10.22 -18.01
N THR A 89 -14.34 -10.92 -18.89
CA THR A 89 -15.77 -10.70 -19.13
C THR A 89 -16.54 -11.96 -18.78
N LEU A 90 -17.55 -11.81 -17.93
CA LEU A 90 -18.54 -12.83 -17.61
C LEU A 90 -19.81 -12.54 -18.41
N ARG A 91 -20.22 -13.47 -19.25
CA ARG A 91 -21.52 -13.45 -19.93
C ARG A 91 -22.39 -14.57 -19.39
N VAL A 92 -23.65 -14.25 -19.09
CA VAL A 92 -24.63 -15.19 -18.57
C VAL A 92 -25.87 -15.16 -19.45
N TYR A 93 -26.37 -16.35 -19.78
CA TYR A 93 -27.64 -16.55 -20.47
C TYR A 93 -28.61 -17.22 -19.52
N PHE A 94 -29.70 -16.55 -19.21
CA PHE A 94 -30.72 -17.04 -18.31
C PHE A 94 -31.78 -17.84 -19.07
N SER A 95 -32.40 -18.80 -18.39
CA SER A 95 -33.47 -19.64 -18.95
C SER A 95 -34.71 -18.85 -19.43
N ASN A 96 -34.91 -17.62 -18.96
CA ASN A 96 -35.97 -16.71 -19.42
C ASN A 96 -35.59 -15.97 -20.73
N PHE A 97 -34.51 -16.36 -21.40
CA PHE A 97 -33.94 -15.74 -22.60
C PHE A 97 -33.34 -14.35 -22.39
N GLU A 98 -33.20 -13.89 -21.14
CA GLU A 98 -32.41 -12.71 -20.83
C GLU A 98 -30.92 -13.04 -20.87
N GLN A 99 -30.11 -12.04 -21.21
CA GLN A 99 -28.66 -12.13 -21.10
C GLN A 99 -28.15 -10.94 -20.29
N ASP A 100 -27.09 -11.17 -19.54
CA ASP A 100 -26.35 -10.09 -18.90
C ASP A 100 -24.85 -10.31 -19.06
N THR A 101 -24.09 -9.23 -18.96
CA THR A 101 -22.64 -9.24 -19.12
C THR A 101 -21.99 -8.27 -18.15
N SER A 102 -20.97 -8.73 -17.46
CA SER A 102 -20.18 -7.90 -16.56
C SER A 102 -18.69 -8.08 -16.82
N THR A 103 -17.92 -7.02 -16.67
CA THR A 103 -16.47 -7.01 -16.93
C THR A 103 -15.73 -6.58 -15.67
N THR A 104 -14.61 -7.23 -15.41
CA THR A 104 -13.71 -6.93 -14.29
C THR A 104 -12.27 -6.87 -14.75
N LYS A 105 -11.46 -6.04 -14.09
CA LYS A 105 -10.03 -5.93 -14.32
C LYS A 105 -9.26 -6.56 -13.16
N LEU A 106 -8.47 -7.58 -13.45
CA LEU A 106 -7.53 -8.17 -12.50
C LEU A 106 -6.16 -7.51 -12.65
N LEU A 107 -5.61 -7.07 -11.53
CA LEU A 107 -4.20 -6.69 -11.39
C LEU A 107 -3.48 -7.71 -10.52
N ILE A 108 -2.25 -8.04 -10.90
CA ILE A 108 -1.40 -8.95 -10.16
C ILE A 108 -0.36 -8.15 -9.41
N TYR A 109 -0.30 -8.32 -8.10
CA TYR A 109 0.63 -7.59 -7.25
C TYR A 109 1.68 -8.53 -6.64
N ILE A 110 2.86 -7.97 -6.38
CA ILE A 110 3.95 -8.61 -5.65
C ILE A 110 4.17 -7.78 -4.40
N GLN A 111 4.00 -8.43 -3.26
CA GLN A 111 4.30 -7.83 -1.98
C GLN A 111 5.83 -7.62 -1.86
N PRO A 112 6.28 -6.44 -1.41
CA PRO A 112 7.70 -6.24 -1.14
C PRO A 112 8.17 -7.16 0.00
N ASP A 113 9.45 -7.52 -0.04
CA ASP A 113 10.13 -8.28 1.02
C ASP A 113 11.34 -7.47 1.52
N PRO A 114 11.34 -6.99 2.77
CA PRO A 114 10.31 -7.22 3.80
C PRO A 114 8.99 -6.50 3.48
N PRO A 115 7.87 -6.96 4.08
CA PRO A 115 6.57 -6.34 3.92
C PRO A 115 6.52 -5.12 4.82
N CYS A 116 7.32 -4.11 4.55
CA CYS A 116 7.32 -2.80 5.18
C CYS A 116 8.29 -1.89 4.41
N PRO A 117 8.06 -0.57 4.38
CA PRO A 117 9.12 0.35 4.01
C PRO A 117 10.25 0.27 5.04
N LEU A 118 11.49 0.32 4.56
CA LEU A 118 12.69 0.33 5.39
C LEU A 118 13.28 1.72 5.43
N THR A 119 13.92 2.05 6.54
CA THR A 119 14.70 3.30 6.66
C THR A 119 16.17 2.95 6.76
N ASP A 120 17.01 3.61 5.96
CA ASP A 120 18.47 3.44 5.95
C ASP A 120 19.10 3.52 7.36
N ALA A 121 18.60 4.43 8.18
CA ALA A 121 19.07 4.64 9.54
C ALA A 121 18.72 3.51 10.53
N CYS A 122 17.76 2.64 10.20
CA CYS A 122 17.27 1.56 11.07
C CYS A 122 17.67 0.16 10.61
N GLY A 123 18.53 0.06 9.59
CA GLY A 123 18.90 -1.21 8.98
C GLY A 123 17.70 -1.94 8.36
N SER A 124 17.77 -3.27 8.29
CA SER A 124 16.80 -4.10 7.56
C SER A 124 15.64 -4.59 8.43
N THR A 125 15.10 -3.74 9.33
CA THR A 125 14.01 -4.14 10.25
C THR A 125 12.74 -3.30 10.09
N CYS A 126 11.58 -3.94 10.18
CA CYS A 126 10.27 -3.24 10.16
C CYS A 126 9.92 -2.56 11.49
N THR A 127 10.64 -2.85 12.57
CA THR A 127 10.30 -2.39 13.93
C THR A 127 10.65 -0.93 14.19
N GLY A 128 11.36 -0.29 13.26
CA GLY A 128 11.86 1.07 13.47
C GLY A 128 13.03 1.13 14.45
N CYS A 129 13.55 2.33 14.68
CA CYS A 129 14.71 2.55 15.55
C CYS A 129 14.72 3.93 16.20
N GLN A 130 15.70 4.14 17.09
CA GLN A 130 15.98 5.44 17.71
C GLN A 130 17.31 5.99 17.20
N LEU A 131 17.34 7.28 16.90
CA LEU A 131 18.54 8.00 16.47
C LEU A 131 18.93 9.07 17.48
N ASN A 132 20.24 9.25 17.64
CA ASN A 132 20.80 10.37 18.36
C ASN A 132 20.72 11.63 17.50
N VAL A 133 20.37 12.77 18.11
CA VAL A 133 20.22 14.02 17.37
C VAL A 133 21.55 14.52 16.83
N THR A 134 21.56 14.83 15.54
CA THR A 134 22.62 15.54 14.82
C THR A 134 22.09 16.89 14.35
N THR A 135 22.95 17.90 14.26
CA THR A 135 22.59 19.28 13.82
C THR A 135 22.02 19.32 12.40
N SER A 136 22.37 18.36 11.56
CA SER A 136 21.74 18.08 10.29
C SER A 136 21.85 16.61 9.92
N GLY A 137 21.03 16.17 8.98
CA GLY A 137 21.08 14.82 8.46
C GLY A 137 20.03 14.57 7.39
N SER A 138 19.98 13.34 6.90
CA SER A 138 18.97 12.86 5.97
C SER A 138 18.47 11.49 6.40
N LEU A 139 17.19 11.21 6.15
CA LEU A 139 16.61 9.89 6.31
C LEU A 139 16.10 9.43 4.95
N THR A 140 16.50 8.24 4.52
CA THR A 140 16.02 7.63 3.29
C THR A 140 15.10 6.49 3.63
N CYS A 141 13.86 6.58 3.18
CA CYS A 141 12.93 5.48 3.25
C CYS A 141 12.80 4.80 1.90
N TYR A 142 12.75 3.47 1.85
CA TYR A 142 12.63 2.74 0.61
C TYR A 142 11.75 1.50 0.72
N VAL A 143 11.16 1.13 -0.42
CA VAL A 143 10.43 -0.11 -0.65
C VAL A 143 11.11 -0.82 -1.80
N ASN A 144 11.47 -2.08 -1.58
CA ASN A 144 12.18 -2.88 -2.56
C ASN A 144 11.31 -4.04 -3.06
N GLY A 145 11.24 -4.20 -4.39
CA GLY A 145 10.66 -5.38 -5.02
C GLY A 145 9.13 -5.40 -5.06
N SER A 146 8.47 -4.24 -5.01
CA SER A 146 7.01 -4.16 -5.09
C SER A 146 6.51 -4.24 -6.54
N ARG A 147 5.31 -4.78 -6.72
CA ARG A 147 4.52 -4.61 -7.96
C ARG A 147 3.06 -4.40 -7.56
N PRO A 148 2.34 -3.40 -8.08
CA PRO A 148 2.84 -2.32 -8.93
C PRO A 148 3.81 -1.39 -8.16
N MET A 149 4.27 -0.34 -8.82
CA MET A 149 5.06 0.71 -8.18
C MET A 149 4.27 1.30 -7.00
N MET A 150 4.96 1.52 -5.89
CA MET A 150 4.41 2.16 -4.69
C MET A 150 5.02 3.55 -4.54
N ASP A 151 4.25 4.49 -4.01
CA ASP A 151 4.73 5.76 -3.51
C ASP A 151 5.15 5.61 -2.05
N VAL A 152 6.11 6.43 -1.62
CA VAL A 152 6.66 6.41 -0.28
C VAL A 152 6.54 7.81 0.31
N ASP A 153 5.99 7.93 1.51
CA ASP A 153 5.79 9.23 2.15
C ASP A 153 6.28 9.27 3.59
N TRP A 154 6.68 10.47 4.02
CA TRP A 154 7.06 10.76 5.38
C TRP A 154 5.92 11.46 6.12
N ILE A 155 5.51 10.89 7.24
CA ILE A 155 4.61 11.54 8.20
C ILE A 155 5.43 11.88 9.44
N VAL A 156 5.65 13.17 9.69
CA VAL A 156 6.40 13.63 10.85
C VAL A 156 5.45 14.11 11.95
N THR A 157 5.68 13.63 13.16
CA THR A 157 4.89 13.94 14.37
C THR A 157 5.80 14.23 15.55
N ASN A 158 5.24 14.77 16.65
CA ASN A 158 5.99 15.13 17.86
C ASN A 158 7.21 16.04 17.58
N GLN A 159 7.06 16.96 16.64
CA GLN A 159 8.13 17.81 16.14
C GLN A 159 8.43 18.97 17.09
N SER A 160 9.67 19.02 17.59
CA SER A 160 10.21 20.12 18.40
C SER A 160 11.64 20.39 17.96
N GLY A 161 11.92 21.59 17.44
CA GLY A 161 13.26 21.97 17.02
C GLY A 161 13.79 21.22 15.80
N VAL A 162 12.94 20.64 14.95
CA VAL A 162 13.36 20.10 13.65
C VAL A 162 12.83 21.00 12.54
N SER A 163 13.66 21.29 11.55
CA SER A 163 13.28 22.00 10.31
C SER A 163 13.61 21.13 9.10
N PHE A 164 12.72 21.10 8.12
CA PHE A 164 12.90 20.30 6.90
C PHE A 164 13.38 21.18 5.76
N THR A 165 14.39 20.71 5.05
CA THR A 165 15.01 21.49 3.96
C THR A 165 14.64 20.96 2.59
N LYS A 166 14.37 19.65 2.48
CA LYS A 166 14.15 19.00 1.18
C LYS A 166 13.44 17.65 1.33
N GLU A 167 12.61 17.33 0.34
CA GLU A 167 12.09 15.98 0.10
C GLU A 167 12.22 15.62 -1.37
N GLU A 168 12.76 14.44 -1.68
CA GLU A 168 12.89 13.93 -3.05
C GLU A 168 12.53 12.45 -3.08
N GLN A 169 11.66 12.07 -4.03
CA GLN A 169 11.28 10.69 -4.30
C GLN A 169 11.87 10.23 -5.63
N THR A 170 12.38 9.01 -5.68
CA THR A 170 12.86 8.37 -6.91
C THR A 170 12.26 6.98 -7.07
N HIS A 171 12.14 6.56 -8.34
CA HIS A 171 11.62 5.25 -8.71
C HIS A 171 12.59 4.58 -9.69
N LYS A 172 12.84 3.30 -9.48
CA LYS A 172 13.70 2.48 -10.32
C LYS A 172 13.00 1.18 -10.67
N GLU A 173 12.88 0.93 -11.97
CA GLU A 173 12.38 -0.33 -12.51
C GLU A 173 13.43 -1.43 -12.39
N MET A 174 13.00 -2.62 -11.99
CA MET A 174 13.85 -3.80 -11.78
C MET A 174 13.17 -5.04 -12.39
N GLY A 175 13.04 -5.04 -13.72
CA GLY A 175 12.20 -6.03 -14.42
C GLY A 175 10.73 -5.74 -14.15
N ASP A 176 9.96 -6.75 -13.72
CA ASP A 176 8.53 -6.57 -13.41
C ASP A 176 8.26 -5.93 -12.03
N LYS A 177 9.31 -5.56 -11.29
CA LYS A 177 9.23 -5.00 -9.93
C LYS A 177 9.80 -3.59 -9.88
N TRP A 178 9.50 -2.91 -8.78
CA TRP A 178 9.91 -1.53 -8.53
C TRP A 178 10.71 -1.42 -7.24
N TYR A 179 11.66 -0.51 -7.26
CA TYR A 179 12.29 0.06 -6.10
C TYR A 179 11.87 1.53 -6.03
N THR A 180 11.31 1.96 -4.91
CA THR A 180 10.96 3.36 -4.65
C THR A 180 11.67 3.80 -3.40
N GLU A 181 12.27 4.99 -3.41
CA GLU A 181 12.82 5.62 -2.22
C GLU A 181 12.43 7.09 -2.12
N LYS A 182 12.33 7.59 -0.89
CA LYS A 182 12.12 9.00 -0.60
C LYS A 182 13.05 9.46 0.52
N THR A 183 13.83 10.47 0.22
CA THR A 183 14.79 11.07 1.16
C THR A 183 14.22 12.37 1.71
N ILE A 184 14.26 12.52 3.04
CA ILE A 184 13.96 13.76 3.74
C ILE A 184 15.22 14.30 4.40
N GLU A 185 15.54 15.56 4.13
CA GLU A 185 16.64 16.28 4.78
C GLU A 185 16.13 17.14 5.93
N TYR A 186 16.84 17.10 7.06
CA TYR A 186 16.48 17.84 8.26
C TYR A 186 17.67 18.61 8.86
N THR A 187 17.33 19.65 9.61
CA THR A 187 18.24 20.41 10.46
C THR A 187 17.65 20.55 11.86
N THR A 188 18.52 20.59 12.88
CA THR A 188 18.14 20.79 14.27
C THR A 188 19.04 21.84 14.92
N PRO A 189 18.56 22.58 15.94
CA PRO A 189 19.41 23.35 16.82
C PRO A 189 20.44 22.46 17.52
N ASP A 190 21.55 23.06 17.95
CA ASP A 190 22.60 22.41 18.76
C ASP A 190 22.04 21.84 20.08
N CYS A 191 20.91 22.39 20.52
CA CYS A 191 20.23 22.08 21.78
C CYS A 191 19.41 20.80 21.78
N GLY A 192 19.46 20.07 20.67
CA GLY A 192 18.69 18.86 20.46
C GLY A 192 17.29 19.14 19.94
N ALA A 193 16.67 18.08 19.44
CA ALA A 193 15.34 18.10 18.86
C ALA A 193 14.64 16.78 19.11
N ASP A 194 13.31 16.81 19.08
CA ASP A 194 12.49 15.62 19.16
C ASP A 194 11.61 15.56 17.91
N ALA A 195 11.56 14.40 17.27
CA ALA A 195 10.67 14.14 16.15
C ALA A 195 10.45 12.64 15.97
N THR A 196 9.25 12.27 15.55
CA THR A 196 8.90 10.91 15.14
C THR A 196 8.61 10.92 13.65
N PHE A 197 9.46 10.27 12.88
CA PHE A 197 9.30 10.08 11.45
C PHE A 197 8.64 8.74 11.21
N ARG A 198 7.50 8.75 10.54
CA ARG A 198 6.82 7.54 10.11
C ARG A 198 6.89 7.47 8.60
N CYS A 199 7.63 6.49 8.08
CA CYS A 199 7.61 6.23 6.64
C CYS A 199 6.43 5.33 6.31
N ILE A 200 5.65 5.68 5.30
CA ILE A 200 4.53 4.89 4.79
C ILE A 200 4.74 4.56 3.32
N ALA A 201 4.24 3.40 2.89
CA ALA A 201 4.20 3.03 1.48
C ALA A 201 2.75 2.88 1.01
N SER A 202 2.38 3.52 -0.09
CA SER A 202 1.01 3.56 -0.61
C SER A 202 0.96 3.27 -2.10
N LEU A 203 -0.23 2.93 -2.61
CA LEU A 203 -0.47 2.76 -4.04
C LEU A 203 -1.12 4.03 -4.60
N PRO A 204 -0.56 4.65 -5.66
CA PRO A 204 -1.03 5.95 -6.17
C PRO A 204 -2.51 5.97 -6.57
N ASP A 205 -3.03 4.85 -7.10
CA ASP A 205 -4.38 4.76 -7.69
C ASP A 205 -5.43 4.08 -6.77
N PHE A 206 -5.25 4.10 -5.45
CA PHE A 206 -6.10 3.35 -4.51
C PHE A 206 -6.90 4.24 -3.53
N PRO A 207 -8.24 4.33 -3.69
CA PRO A 207 -9.08 5.06 -2.75
C PRO A 207 -9.57 4.25 -1.52
N PHE A 208 -9.21 2.97 -1.36
CA PHE A 208 -9.57 2.19 -0.16
C PHE A 208 -8.40 1.37 0.38
N ALA A 209 -8.07 1.63 1.64
CA ALA A 209 -6.95 1.12 2.39
C ALA A 209 -7.36 -0.04 3.34
N PRO A 210 -7.26 -1.31 2.89
CA PRO A 210 -7.06 -2.36 3.89
C PRO A 210 -5.92 -3.33 3.58
N LEU A 211 -5.29 -3.27 2.40
CA LEU A 211 -4.11 -4.11 2.10
C LEU A 211 -2.79 -3.48 2.58
N LEU A 212 -2.77 -2.17 2.88
CA LEU A 212 -1.53 -1.40 3.04
C LEU A 212 -1.48 -0.50 4.29
N ASP A 213 -2.51 -0.46 5.13
CA ASP A 213 -2.52 0.33 6.39
C ASP A 213 -1.50 -0.13 7.44
N THR A 214 -0.72 -1.18 7.14
CA THR A 214 0.19 -1.82 8.09
C THR A 214 1.67 -1.74 7.71
N TYR A 215 2.02 -1.08 6.60
CA TYR A 215 3.42 -0.97 6.16
C TYR A 215 3.97 0.40 6.45
N TYR A 216 4.37 0.57 7.70
CA TYR A 216 5.14 1.72 8.11
C TYR A 216 6.35 1.30 8.94
N SER A 217 7.43 2.06 8.80
CA SER A 217 8.54 2.05 9.75
C SER A 217 8.53 3.35 10.53
N THR A 218 9.07 3.33 11.75
CA THR A 218 9.13 4.52 12.60
C THR A 218 10.55 4.78 13.04
N VAL A 219 11.01 6.02 12.86
CA VAL A 219 12.26 6.50 13.41
C VAL A 219 11.95 7.56 14.45
N ARG A 220 12.51 7.40 15.65
CA ARG A 220 12.39 8.40 16.71
C ARG A 220 13.73 9.09 16.91
N MET A 221 13.74 10.40 16.72
CA MET A 221 14.83 11.27 17.15
C MET A 221 14.51 11.77 18.55
N ASN A 222 15.41 11.52 19.49
CA ASN A 222 15.30 11.98 20.87
C ASN A 222 16.40 12.99 21.16
N LYS A 223 16.06 14.05 21.91
CA LYS A 223 16.99 15.06 22.39
C LYS A 223 18.25 14.41 22.97
N GLY A 224 19.41 14.72 22.41
CA GLY A 224 20.69 14.28 22.94
C GLY A 224 20.89 14.77 24.38
N THR A 225 21.66 14.02 25.18
CA THR A 225 22.03 14.45 26.53
C THR A 225 22.91 15.70 26.46
N VAL A 226 22.30 16.86 26.63
CA VAL A 226 22.97 18.16 26.74
C VAL A 226 23.92 18.11 27.93
N THR A 227 25.23 18.15 27.68
CA THR A 227 26.23 18.17 28.77
C THR A 227 26.21 19.53 29.47
N ASN A 228 26.70 19.61 30.71
CA ASN A 228 26.58 20.82 31.55
C ASN A 228 27.14 22.11 30.90
N SER A 229 28.05 22.00 29.92
CA SER A 229 28.58 23.12 29.13
C SER A 229 27.63 23.63 28.04
N ASP A 230 26.68 22.81 27.60
CA ASP A 230 25.77 23.11 26.49
C ASP A 230 24.49 23.81 26.98
N TRP A 231 24.22 23.78 28.30
CA TRP A 231 23.08 24.47 28.94
C TRP A 231 23.12 25.99 28.76
N GLN A 232 24.32 26.59 28.74
CA GLN A 232 24.50 28.04 28.55
C GLN A 232 24.20 28.50 27.12
N ILE A 233 24.29 27.60 26.14
CA ILE A 233 23.98 27.88 24.73
C ILE A 233 22.48 27.76 24.48
N CYS A 234 21.81 26.85 25.18
CA CYS A 234 20.40 26.51 24.94
C CYS A 234 19.37 27.35 25.67
N TYR A 235 19.73 27.87 26.83
CA TYR A 235 18.95 28.88 27.53
C TYR A 235 19.83 30.09 27.58
N GLY A 236 19.66 31.03 26.65
CA GLY A 236 20.45 32.26 26.62
C GLY A 236 20.40 32.99 27.96
N ILE A 237 21.32 32.67 28.86
CA ILE A 237 21.58 33.49 30.04
C ILE A 237 22.36 34.68 29.50
N SER A 238 21.63 35.72 29.15
CA SER A 238 22.17 37.07 29.09
C SER A 238 22.93 37.30 30.39
N ARG A 239 24.26 37.38 30.33
CA ARG A 239 25.14 37.78 31.45
C ARG A 239 24.95 39.28 31.78
N SER A 240 23.72 39.69 32.06
CA SER A 240 23.36 41.10 32.30
C SER A 240 22.51 41.32 33.56
N LEU A 241 22.33 40.31 34.42
CA LEU A 241 21.62 40.45 35.70
C LEU A 241 22.33 39.70 36.84
N LEU A 242 23.56 40.10 37.12
CA LEU A 242 24.27 39.74 38.36
C LEU A 242 25.00 40.95 38.95
N ILE A 243 24.42 42.15 38.82
CA ILE A 243 24.81 43.30 39.63
C ILE A 243 23.54 44.12 39.86
N TYR A 244 22.84 43.90 40.96
CA TYR A 244 22.08 44.91 41.72
C TYR A 244 21.17 44.20 42.72
N ARG A 245 21.66 44.07 43.96
CA ARG A 245 20.94 44.33 45.22
C ARG A 245 21.66 43.61 46.36
N ASN A 246 22.55 44.33 47.01
CA ASN A 246 22.80 44.20 48.44
C ASN A 246 23.22 45.57 48.96
N ILE A 247 22.24 46.46 49.09
CA ILE A 247 22.32 47.64 49.96
C ILE A 247 20.96 47.73 50.68
N PHE A 248 21.01 47.84 52.02
CA PHE A 248 19.93 47.99 53.02
C PHE A 248 19.15 46.69 53.35
N HIS A 249 18.99 46.22 54.58
CA HIS A 249 19.00 46.86 55.91
C HIS A 249 19.48 45.89 57.01
N ALA A 250 20.32 46.38 57.92
CA ALA A 250 20.47 45.82 59.26
C ALA A 250 19.40 46.42 60.19
N HIS A 251 18.81 45.58 61.03
CA HIS A 251 18.14 45.94 62.28
C HIS A 251 18.99 45.40 63.43
#